data_AF-A0A396K7Q4-F1
#
_entry.id   AF-A0A396K7Q4-F1
#
_cell.length_a   1.000
_cell.length_b   1.000
_cell.length_c   1.000
_cell.angle_alpha   90.00
_cell.angle_beta   90.00
_cell.angle_gamma   90.00
#
_symmetry.space_group_name_H-M   'P 1'
#
loop_
_entity.id
_entity.type
_entity.pdbx_description
1 polymer ?
#
loop_
_entity_poly.entity_id
_entity_poly.type
_entity_poly.pdbx_seq_one_letter_code
_entity_poly.pdbx_strand_id
1 'polypeptide(L)'
;MRHKRYLMLIYFVSCILLFVPYNVFGHPGRTDSHGGHYDHNTGTYHYHHGKPAHLHPNGICPYMPTQSEDVVSSETSAPPAESLSYKETANSSPSKIEWTNNKNQLFGFKILVCVLSILIFLILYYLFKINKKHSLQLSVVCKEKEDIESEYTALKSTNWVQKINQMESEKNELIQTSNELRTEISALQQELKNTKDYLHSVEYEKLVKIHEIESLQLQIDILKTDLAKAQNATQKVVCALTQQEEQNQFFQNQLQTLTVDALPFPKELLYEAGVPSGVTFDSNYLPHYYVQPTVEKHMRVYISRNGKCYHRQFGCSEATKPIHLFIAAQKYAPCERCIPYKARKYKVPDWYFEFLKLVDQYSKEVQQLESKN
;
A
#
# COMPACT_ATOMS: atom_id res chain seq x y z
N MET A 1 21.54 -63.91 -49.22
CA MET A 1 20.09 -63.60 -49.10
C MET A 1 19.74 -62.44 -48.16
N ARG A 2 20.53 -62.13 -47.13
CA ARG A 2 20.25 -61.00 -46.21
C ARG A 2 20.29 -59.61 -46.86
N HIS A 3 21.27 -59.30 -47.73
CA HIS A 3 21.37 -57.97 -48.37
C HIS A 3 20.21 -57.62 -49.32
N LYS A 4 19.63 -58.60 -50.03
CA LYS A 4 18.47 -58.36 -50.91
C LYS A 4 17.20 -58.00 -50.12
N ARG A 5 17.08 -58.45 -48.86
CA ARG A 5 15.96 -58.10 -47.97
C ARG A 5 16.06 -56.66 -47.46
N TYR A 6 17.26 -56.18 -47.14
CA TYR A 6 17.48 -54.78 -46.77
C TYR A 6 17.28 -53.83 -47.96
N LEU A 7 17.71 -54.22 -49.17
CA LEU A 7 17.51 -53.40 -50.36
C LEU A 7 16.02 -53.23 -50.71
N MET A 8 15.23 -54.32 -50.61
CA MET A 8 13.78 -54.27 -50.79
C MET A 8 13.09 -53.45 -49.68
N LEU A 9 13.56 -53.55 -48.43
CA LEU A 9 13.02 -52.77 -47.32
C LEU A 9 13.31 -51.28 -47.48
N ILE A 10 14.50 -50.91 -47.98
CA ILE A 10 14.87 -49.52 -48.30
C ILE A 10 13.98 -48.96 -49.42
N TYR A 11 13.76 -49.72 -50.50
CA TYR A 11 12.86 -49.31 -51.57
C TYR A 11 11.42 -49.16 -51.08
N PHE A 12 10.94 -50.08 -50.23
CA PHE A 12 9.59 -50.02 -49.67
C PHE A 12 9.39 -48.80 -48.75
N VAL A 13 10.36 -48.51 -47.87
CA VAL A 13 10.34 -47.32 -47.01
C VAL A 13 10.44 -46.03 -47.82
N SER A 14 11.27 -46.01 -48.88
CA SER A 14 11.38 -44.89 -49.82
C SER A 14 10.05 -44.63 -50.56
N CYS A 15 9.35 -45.67 -51.02
CA CYS A 15 8.05 -45.51 -51.64
C CYS A 15 7.00 -44.99 -50.65
N ILE A 16 6.97 -45.48 -49.41
CA ILE A 16 6.05 -44.98 -48.38
C ILE A 16 6.28 -43.49 -48.13
N LEU A 17 7.55 -43.05 -48.01
CA LEU A 17 7.90 -41.64 -47.81
C LEU A 17 7.47 -40.72 -48.98
N LEU A 18 7.37 -41.26 -50.20
CA LEU A 18 6.89 -40.51 -51.38
C LEU A 18 5.35 -40.41 -51.46
N PHE A 19 4.63 -41.32 -50.79
CA PHE A 19 3.15 -41.36 -50.77
C PHE A 19 2.54 -40.84 -49.47
N VAL A 20 3.34 -40.37 -48.51
CA VAL A 20 2.81 -39.57 -47.40
C VAL A 20 2.40 -38.21 -47.96
N PRO A 21 1.11 -37.83 -47.94
CA PRO A 21 0.74 -36.46 -48.25
C PRO A 21 1.42 -35.56 -47.23
N TYR A 22 2.36 -34.73 -47.68
CA TYR A 22 2.82 -33.60 -46.90
C TYR A 22 1.60 -32.70 -46.69
N ASN A 23 0.99 -32.80 -45.52
CA ASN A 23 0.03 -31.80 -45.07
C ASN A 23 0.82 -30.52 -44.84
N VAL A 24 0.97 -29.73 -45.91
CA VAL A 24 1.35 -28.33 -45.79
C VAL A 24 0.16 -27.67 -45.15
N PHE A 25 0.24 -27.46 -43.84
CA PHE A 25 -0.65 -26.54 -43.15
C PHE A 25 -0.35 -25.15 -43.69
N GLY A 26 -1.01 -24.77 -44.78
CA GLY A 26 -1.13 -23.38 -45.16
C GLY A 26 -1.75 -22.66 -43.97
N HIS A 27 -1.05 -21.67 -43.44
CA HIS A 27 -1.56 -20.85 -42.34
C HIS A 27 -2.97 -20.36 -42.70
N PRO A 28 -3.95 -20.41 -41.78
CA PRO A 28 -5.28 -19.90 -42.04
C PRO A 28 -5.20 -18.39 -42.23
N GLY A 29 -5.14 -17.97 -43.49
CA GLY A 29 -4.92 -16.58 -43.89
C GLY A 29 -5.03 -16.50 -45.40
N ARG A 30 -6.25 -16.67 -45.92
CA ARG A 30 -6.50 -16.55 -47.35
C ARG A 30 -6.31 -15.08 -47.71
N THR A 31 -5.34 -14.78 -48.57
CA THR A 31 -5.14 -13.43 -49.11
C THR A 31 -6.42 -13.00 -49.81
N ASP A 32 -6.94 -11.83 -49.45
CA ASP A 32 -8.16 -11.31 -50.06
C ASP A 32 -7.90 -10.73 -51.46
N SER A 33 -8.97 -10.25 -52.09
CA SER A 33 -8.91 -9.68 -53.44
C SER A 33 -8.04 -8.43 -53.56
N HIS A 34 -7.64 -7.81 -52.45
CA HIS A 34 -6.77 -6.63 -52.41
C HIS A 34 -5.30 -7.00 -52.16
N GLY A 35 -4.97 -8.29 -52.00
CA GLY A 35 -3.59 -8.76 -51.85
C GLY A 35 -3.05 -8.75 -50.41
N GLY A 36 -3.92 -8.55 -49.41
CA GLY A 36 -3.56 -8.61 -48.00
C GLY A 36 -4.22 -9.75 -47.23
N HIS A 37 -3.74 -10.02 -46.01
CA HIS A 37 -4.35 -10.99 -45.11
C HIS A 37 -4.26 -10.56 -43.64
N TYR A 38 -5.21 -11.06 -42.84
CA TYR A 38 -5.26 -10.82 -41.40
C TYR A 38 -4.49 -11.90 -40.64
N ASP A 39 -3.43 -11.52 -39.94
CA ASP A 39 -2.67 -12.41 -39.08
C ASP A 39 -3.32 -12.47 -37.69
N HIS A 40 -3.86 -13.64 -37.35
CA HIS A 40 -4.57 -13.86 -36.09
C HIS A 40 -3.63 -13.97 -34.88
N ASN A 41 -2.33 -14.22 -35.09
CA ASN A 41 -1.36 -14.30 -33.99
C ASN A 41 -0.90 -12.92 -33.53
N THR A 42 -0.76 -11.98 -34.47
CA THR A 42 -0.38 -10.59 -34.16
C THR A 42 -1.60 -9.67 -34.02
N GLY A 43 -2.76 -10.08 -34.53
CA GLY A 43 -3.98 -9.28 -34.59
C GLY A 43 -3.93 -8.17 -35.64
N THR A 44 -3.02 -8.26 -36.62
CA THR A 44 -2.75 -7.18 -37.59
C THR A 44 -2.94 -7.63 -39.03
N TYR A 45 -3.53 -6.76 -39.85
CA TYR A 45 -3.68 -6.95 -41.29
C TYR A 45 -2.42 -6.50 -42.04
N HIS A 46 -1.92 -7.29 -42.99
CA HIS A 46 -0.72 -6.96 -43.75
C HIS A 46 -0.81 -7.34 -45.23
N TYR A 47 -0.14 -6.57 -46.10
CA TYR A 47 -0.07 -6.80 -47.55
C TYR A 47 1.24 -7.46 -47.97
N HIS A 48 1.17 -8.33 -48.98
CA HIS A 48 2.36 -8.92 -49.61
C HIS A 48 2.78 -8.14 -50.86
N HIS A 49 3.94 -7.49 -50.81
CA HIS A 49 4.56 -6.77 -51.93
C HIS A 49 6.04 -7.14 -52.11
N GLY A 50 6.45 -8.33 -51.64
CA GLY A 50 7.81 -8.87 -51.84
C GLY A 50 8.90 -8.27 -50.95
N LYS A 51 8.55 -7.52 -49.90
CA LYS A 51 9.46 -7.02 -48.85
C LYS A 51 9.16 -7.69 -47.49
N PRO A 52 10.06 -7.60 -46.48
CA PRO A 52 9.80 -8.15 -45.15
C PRO A 52 8.46 -7.68 -44.59
N ALA A 53 7.79 -8.54 -43.81
CA ALA A 53 6.48 -8.25 -43.24
C ALA A 53 6.50 -6.96 -42.41
N HIS A 54 5.55 -6.06 -42.67
CA HIS A 54 5.41 -4.79 -41.96
C HIS A 54 3.95 -4.32 -42.02
N LEU A 55 3.64 -3.38 -41.15
CA LEU A 55 2.33 -2.76 -41.07
C LEU A 55 2.17 -1.68 -42.13
N HIS A 56 0.94 -1.51 -42.61
CA HIS A 56 0.52 -0.44 -43.52
C HIS A 56 -0.29 0.59 -42.74
N PRO A 57 0.33 1.60 -42.10
CA PRO A 57 -0.42 2.63 -41.39
C PRO A 57 -1.32 3.33 -42.40
N ASN A 58 -2.63 3.36 -42.12
CA ASN A 58 -3.65 3.95 -43.00
C ASN A 58 -3.71 3.33 -44.42
N GLY A 59 -3.28 2.07 -44.56
CA GLY A 59 -3.26 1.38 -45.86
C GLY A 59 -2.10 1.78 -46.78
N ILE A 60 -1.17 2.63 -46.32
CA ILE A 60 -0.04 3.12 -47.12
C ILE A 60 1.20 2.28 -46.81
N CYS A 61 1.92 1.85 -47.86
CA CYS A 61 3.15 1.08 -47.73
C CYS A 61 4.32 1.99 -47.31
N PRO A 62 4.94 1.78 -46.15
CA PRO A 62 6.06 2.60 -45.68
C PRO A 62 7.33 2.51 -46.54
N TYR A 63 7.41 1.53 -47.45
CA TYR A 63 8.53 1.40 -48.40
C TYR A 63 8.23 1.96 -49.80
N MET A 64 7.02 2.50 -50.03
CA MET A 64 6.76 3.25 -51.26
C MET A 64 7.07 4.74 -51.04
N PRO A 65 7.92 5.36 -51.87
CA PRO A 65 8.08 6.80 -51.86
C PRO A 65 6.79 7.46 -52.33
N THR A 66 6.30 8.46 -51.59
CA THR A 66 5.14 9.27 -51.94
C THR A 66 5.43 10.08 -53.21
N GLN A 67 4.68 9.82 -54.28
CA GLN A 67 4.52 10.78 -55.38
C GLN A 67 3.04 11.12 -55.52
N SER A 68 2.77 12.42 -55.53
CA SER A 68 1.50 13.09 -55.77
C SER A 68 1.15 13.11 -57.26
N GLU A 69 -0.15 12.89 -57.51
CA GLU A 69 -1.02 13.36 -58.61
C GLU A 69 -0.73 12.97 -60.07
N ASP A 70 -1.81 12.43 -60.67
CA ASP A 70 -2.22 12.31 -62.08
C ASP A 70 -1.37 11.51 -63.09
N VAL A 71 -1.99 10.47 -63.67
CA VAL A 71 -2.25 10.29 -65.12
C VAL A 71 -2.82 8.88 -65.40
N VAL A 72 -4.10 8.87 -65.80
CA VAL A 72 -4.74 8.18 -66.93
C VAL A 72 -4.08 6.91 -67.51
N SER A 73 -4.84 5.82 -67.35
CA SER A 73 -5.28 4.80 -68.33
C SER A 73 -4.29 3.91 -69.10
N SER A 74 -4.67 2.62 -69.06
CA SER A 74 -4.86 1.71 -70.19
C SER A 74 -3.92 0.49 -70.30
N GLU A 75 -4.58 -0.66 -70.04
CA GLU A 75 -4.69 -1.82 -70.93
C GLU A 75 -3.73 -3.02 -70.78
N THR A 76 -4.36 -4.11 -70.31
CA THR A 76 -4.55 -5.39 -71.01
C THR A 76 -3.33 -6.26 -71.30
N SER A 77 -3.35 -7.50 -70.79
CA SER A 77 -3.45 -8.74 -71.60
C SER A 77 -2.99 -9.98 -70.83
N ALA A 78 -3.87 -10.98 -70.67
CA ALA A 78 -3.55 -12.40 -70.87
C ALA A 78 -4.84 -13.23 -70.85
N PRO A 79 -5.02 -14.12 -71.84
CA PRO A 79 -5.52 -15.45 -71.52
C PRO A 79 -4.70 -16.56 -72.21
N PRO A 80 -4.88 -17.83 -71.77
CA PRO A 80 -4.00 -18.94 -72.12
C PRO A 80 -4.56 -19.87 -73.22
N ALA A 81 -3.62 -20.65 -73.77
CA ALA A 81 -3.70 -22.06 -74.17
C ALA A 81 -4.55 -22.52 -75.38
N GLU A 82 -3.82 -23.22 -76.27
CA GLU A 82 -4.14 -24.54 -76.86
C GLU A 82 -4.99 -24.64 -78.14
N SER A 83 -4.40 -25.16 -79.22
CA SER A 83 -4.81 -26.42 -79.87
C SER A 83 -4.04 -26.72 -81.17
N LEU A 84 -3.66 -27.98 -81.31
CA LEU A 84 -3.05 -28.63 -82.48
C LEU A 84 -4.08 -28.90 -83.59
N SER A 85 -3.68 -28.86 -84.85
CA SER A 85 -4.09 -29.89 -85.83
C SER A 85 -3.27 -29.85 -87.12
N TYR A 86 -2.71 -31.01 -87.43
CA TYR A 86 -2.06 -31.50 -88.62
C TYR A 86 -3.05 -31.72 -89.79
N LYS A 87 -2.53 -31.87 -91.00
CA LYS A 87 -2.91 -32.87 -92.05
C LYS A 87 -1.80 -32.89 -93.12
N GLU A 88 -1.07 -34.01 -93.28
CA GLU A 88 -1.35 -35.15 -94.21
C GLU A 88 -0.97 -34.80 -95.66
N THR A 89 -0.29 -35.61 -96.48
CA THR A 89 -0.33 -37.08 -96.70
C THR A 89 0.90 -37.48 -97.57
N ALA A 90 1.56 -38.63 -97.32
CA ALA A 90 1.46 -39.92 -98.03
C ALA A 90 2.10 -39.95 -99.45
N ASN A 91 2.72 -41.00 -99.98
CA ASN A 91 3.12 -42.34 -99.54
C ASN A 91 3.97 -42.97 -100.67
N SER A 92 4.57 -44.13 -100.37
CA SER A 92 4.85 -45.27 -101.26
C SER A 92 6.33 -45.58 -101.61
N SER A 93 6.86 -46.53 -100.82
CA SER A 93 7.79 -47.61 -101.23
C SER A 93 7.05 -48.62 -102.14
N PRO A 94 7.63 -49.73 -102.69
CA PRO A 94 8.99 -50.31 -102.51
C PRO A 94 9.64 -50.91 -103.80
N SER A 95 10.89 -51.41 -103.64
CA SER A 95 11.50 -52.58 -104.33
C SER A 95 11.65 -52.55 -105.87
N LYS A 96 12.69 -53.08 -106.54
CA LYS A 96 13.45 -54.32 -106.32
C LYS A 96 14.71 -54.25 -107.21
N ILE A 97 15.81 -54.80 -106.73
CA ILE A 97 17.11 -54.88 -107.44
C ILE A 97 17.05 -56.01 -108.48
N GLU A 98 17.54 -55.75 -109.70
CA GLU A 98 18.04 -56.79 -110.59
C GLU A 98 19.25 -56.26 -111.38
N TRP A 99 20.36 -57.01 -111.32
CA TRP A 99 21.69 -56.62 -111.82
C TRP A 99 21.93 -57.27 -113.18
N THR A 100 22.33 -56.50 -114.20
CA THR A 100 23.08 -57.04 -115.34
C THR A 100 24.25 -56.12 -115.72
N ASN A 101 25.43 -56.74 -115.83
CA ASN A 101 26.73 -56.13 -116.13
C ASN A 101 26.84 -55.73 -117.61
N ASN A 102 27.33 -54.53 -117.91
CA ASN A 102 27.90 -54.25 -119.24
C ASN A 102 29.05 -53.23 -119.19
N LYS A 103 30.09 -53.47 -119.99
CA LYS A 103 31.48 -53.00 -119.93
C LYS A 103 31.71 -51.50 -120.24
N ASN A 104 30.73 -50.65 -119.95
CA ASN A 104 30.80 -49.18 -120.02
C ASN A 104 31.29 -48.53 -118.70
N GLN A 105 31.60 -49.36 -117.68
CA GLN A 105 31.92 -48.92 -116.32
C GLN A 105 33.32 -48.29 -116.17
N LEU A 106 34.28 -48.60 -117.05
CA LEU A 106 35.69 -48.19 -116.89
C LEU A 106 35.98 -46.75 -117.38
N PHE A 107 35.27 -46.27 -118.40
CA PHE A 107 35.44 -44.90 -118.92
C PHE A 107 34.73 -43.86 -118.03
N GLY A 108 33.55 -44.21 -117.50
CA GLY A 108 32.84 -43.41 -116.50
C GLY A 108 33.64 -43.25 -115.20
N PHE A 109 34.41 -44.26 -114.78
CA PHE A 109 35.20 -44.20 -113.55
C PHE A 109 36.32 -43.15 -113.59
N LYS A 110 36.98 -42.94 -114.74
CA LYS A 110 38.04 -41.91 -114.85
C LYS A 110 37.49 -40.49 -114.80
N ILE A 111 36.37 -40.24 -115.50
CA ILE A 111 35.68 -38.94 -115.44
C ILE A 111 35.16 -38.70 -114.01
N LEU A 112 34.61 -39.74 -113.38
CA LEU A 112 34.17 -39.69 -111.98
C LEU A 112 35.33 -39.33 -111.04
N VAL A 113 36.52 -39.94 -111.18
CA VAL A 113 37.70 -39.60 -110.36
C VAL A 113 38.17 -38.15 -110.59
N CYS A 114 38.18 -37.66 -111.83
CA CYS A 114 38.52 -36.26 -112.11
C CYS A 114 37.50 -35.28 -111.50
N VAL A 115 36.20 -35.55 -111.66
CA VAL A 115 35.12 -34.72 -111.07
C VAL A 115 35.21 -34.75 -109.54
N LEU A 116 35.43 -35.92 -108.94
CA LEU A 116 35.65 -36.06 -107.51
C LEU A 116 36.89 -35.31 -107.03
N SER A 117 37.99 -35.31 -107.80
CA SER A 117 39.20 -34.56 -107.45
C SER A 117 38.95 -33.04 -107.41
N ILE A 118 38.20 -32.51 -108.38
CA ILE A 118 37.81 -31.09 -108.42
C ILE A 118 36.86 -30.75 -107.26
N LEU A 119 35.88 -31.62 -106.98
CA LEU A 119 34.99 -31.46 -105.84
C LEU A 119 35.76 -31.46 -104.51
N ILE A 120 36.74 -32.35 -104.34
CA ILE A 120 37.61 -32.38 -103.16
C ILE A 120 38.43 -31.09 -103.06
N PHE A 121 39.02 -30.60 -104.15
CA PHE A 121 39.75 -29.32 -104.15
C PHE A 121 38.86 -28.13 -103.78
N LEU A 122 37.63 -28.07 -104.28
CA LEU A 122 36.66 -27.03 -103.90
C LEU A 122 36.29 -27.14 -102.42
N ILE A 123 36.03 -28.35 -101.92
CA ILE A 123 35.77 -28.59 -100.49
C ILE A 123 36.96 -28.12 -99.64
N LEU A 124 38.19 -28.51 -100.00
CA LEU A 124 39.39 -28.09 -99.27
C LEU A 124 39.59 -26.56 -99.29
N TYR A 125 39.32 -25.91 -100.42
CA TYR A 125 39.36 -24.45 -100.52
C TYR A 125 38.31 -23.78 -99.63
N TYR A 126 37.07 -24.28 -99.63
CA TYR A 126 36.01 -23.77 -98.75
C TYR A 126 36.35 -23.98 -97.27
N LEU A 127 36.88 -25.16 -96.90
CA LEU A 127 37.34 -25.43 -95.55
C LEU A 127 38.50 -24.51 -95.14
N PHE A 128 39.45 -24.25 -96.04
CA PHE A 128 40.54 -23.29 -95.78
C PHE A 128 40.01 -21.86 -95.57
N LYS A 129 39.06 -21.42 -96.39
CA LYS A 129 38.42 -20.09 -96.26
C LYS A 129 37.65 -19.97 -94.94
N ILE A 130 36.93 -21.01 -94.54
CA ILE A 130 36.24 -21.10 -93.25
C ILE A 130 37.27 -21.04 -92.11
N ASN A 131 38.32 -21.86 -92.18
CA ASN A 131 39.37 -21.88 -91.16
C ASN A 131 40.05 -20.50 -90.99
N LYS A 132 40.36 -19.81 -92.10
CA LYS A 132 40.92 -18.45 -92.07
C LYS A 132 39.96 -17.42 -91.46
N LYS A 133 38.65 -17.54 -91.70
CA LYS A 133 37.63 -16.69 -91.07
C LYS A 133 37.54 -16.95 -89.56
N HIS A 134 37.49 -18.21 -89.15
CA HIS A 134 37.43 -18.60 -87.74
C HIS A 134 38.71 -18.23 -86.99
N SER A 135 39.89 -18.39 -87.59
CA SER A 135 41.15 -17.98 -86.96
C SER A 135 41.20 -16.47 -86.72
N LEU A 136 40.68 -15.67 -87.66
CA LEU A 136 40.58 -14.23 -87.50
C LEU A 136 39.62 -13.86 -86.37
N GLN A 137 38.42 -14.47 -86.33
CA GLN A 137 37.48 -14.25 -85.24
C GLN A 137 38.04 -14.68 -83.88
N LEU A 138 38.74 -15.81 -83.82
CA LEU A 138 39.39 -16.28 -82.60
C LEU A 138 40.45 -15.28 -82.12
N SER A 139 41.25 -14.71 -83.02
CA SER A 139 42.26 -13.71 -82.65
C SER A 139 41.66 -12.42 -82.07
N VAL A 140 40.49 -11.98 -82.59
CA VAL A 140 39.78 -10.81 -82.05
C VAL A 140 39.24 -11.10 -80.65
N VAL A 141 38.59 -12.25 -80.47
CA VAL A 141 38.05 -12.67 -79.16
C VAL A 141 39.17 -12.88 -78.14
N CYS A 142 40.31 -13.45 -78.55
CA CYS A 142 41.48 -13.60 -77.69
C CYS A 142 42.03 -12.25 -77.22
N LYS A 143 42.12 -11.26 -78.12
CA LYS A 143 42.58 -9.92 -77.76
C LYS A 143 41.61 -9.20 -76.83
N GLU A 144 40.32 -9.27 -77.12
CA GLU A 144 39.28 -8.68 -76.25
C GLU A 144 39.31 -9.30 -74.85
N LYS A 145 39.51 -10.62 -74.76
CA LYS A 145 39.70 -11.30 -73.47
C LYS A 145 40.94 -10.79 -72.72
N GLU A 146 42.08 -10.65 -73.40
CA GLU A 146 43.31 -10.14 -72.78
C GLU A 146 43.15 -8.69 -72.31
N ASP A 147 42.49 -7.84 -73.10
CA ASP A 147 42.20 -6.44 -72.74
C ASP A 147 41.29 -6.37 -71.50
N ILE A 148 40.24 -7.20 -71.45
CA ILE A 148 39.35 -7.31 -70.27
C ILE A 148 40.10 -7.84 -69.04
N GLU A 149 40.95 -8.86 -69.20
CA GLU A 149 41.75 -9.40 -68.09
C GLU A 149 42.76 -8.37 -67.58
N SER A 150 43.38 -7.60 -68.48
CA SER A 150 44.28 -6.50 -68.13
C SER A 150 43.56 -5.39 -67.36
N GLU A 151 42.40 -4.93 -67.83
CA GLU A 151 41.60 -3.91 -67.14
C GLU A 151 41.12 -4.42 -65.78
N TYR A 152 40.65 -5.67 -65.69
CA TYR A 152 40.26 -6.31 -64.44
C TYR A 152 41.41 -6.36 -63.42
N THR A 153 42.61 -6.73 -63.86
CA THR A 153 43.79 -6.77 -62.98
C THR A 153 44.24 -5.37 -62.55
N ALA A 154 44.18 -4.38 -63.45
CA ALA A 154 44.46 -2.98 -63.12
C ALA A 154 43.48 -2.45 -62.07
N LEU A 155 42.17 -2.68 -62.25
CA LEU A 155 41.14 -2.28 -61.30
C LEU A 155 41.34 -2.96 -59.93
N LYS A 156 41.66 -4.25 -59.92
CA LYS A 156 41.93 -5.02 -58.71
C LYS A 156 43.21 -4.59 -57.97
N SER A 157 44.20 -4.06 -58.71
CA SER A 157 45.44 -3.53 -58.13
C SER A 157 45.25 -2.15 -57.47
N THR A 158 44.13 -1.46 -57.76
CA THR A 158 43.83 -0.19 -57.12
C THR A 158 43.36 -0.39 -55.67
N ASN A 159 43.74 0.55 -54.80
CA ASN A 159 43.41 0.54 -53.36
C ASN A 159 41.91 0.82 -53.08
N TRP A 160 41.09 1.09 -54.10
CA TRP A 160 39.66 1.41 -53.91
C TRP A 160 38.88 0.30 -53.19
N VAL A 161 39.19 -0.96 -53.48
CA VAL A 161 38.55 -2.10 -52.80
C VAL A 161 38.89 -2.11 -51.31
N GLN A 162 40.15 -1.85 -50.94
CA GLN A 162 40.58 -1.77 -49.55
C GLN A 162 39.92 -0.59 -48.83
N LYS A 163 39.87 0.58 -49.48
CA LYS A 163 39.20 1.78 -48.95
C LYS A 163 37.69 1.58 -48.74
N ILE A 164 37.01 0.89 -49.66
CA ILE A 164 35.58 0.54 -49.50
C ILE A 164 35.39 -0.38 -48.30
N ASN A 165 36.21 -1.44 -48.19
CA ASN A 165 36.12 -2.36 -47.06
C ASN A 165 36.41 -1.64 -45.73
N GLN A 166 37.37 -0.71 -45.70
CA GLN A 166 37.65 0.12 -44.52
C GLN A 166 36.44 0.99 -44.16
N MET A 167 35.86 1.72 -45.12
CA MET A 167 34.67 2.55 -44.87
C MET A 167 33.47 1.71 -44.41
N GLU A 168 33.29 0.50 -44.95
CA GLU A 168 32.23 -0.41 -44.50
C GLU A 168 32.49 -0.90 -43.06
N SER A 169 33.75 -1.15 -42.69
CA SER A 169 34.13 -1.49 -41.31
C SER A 169 33.85 -0.33 -40.35
N GLU A 170 34.30 0.88 -40.68
CA GLU A 170 34.07 2.10 -39.88
C GLU A 170 32.57 2.39 -39.71
N LYS A 171 31.79 2.21 -40.79
CA LYS A 171 30.32 2.32 -40.75
C LYS A 171 29.70 1.29 -39.81
N ASN A 172 30.16 0.03 -39.84
CA ASN A 172 29.64 -1.02 -38.97
C ASN A 172 29.96 -0.75 -37.49
N GLU A 173 31.17 -0.26 -37.19
CA GLU A 173 31.55 0.17 -35.83
C GLU A 173 30.69 1.34 -35.35
N LEU A 174 30.40 2.31 -36.23
CA LEU A 174 29.52 3.43 -35.90
C LEU A 174 28.08 2.98 -35.65
N ILE A 175 27.57 2.03 -36.44
CA ILE A 175 26.24 1.42 -36.23
C ILE A 175 26.20 0.68 -34.90
N GLN A 176 27.24 -0.08 -34.56
CA GLN A 176 27.32 -0.77 -33.27
C GLN A 176 27.28 0.23 -32.12
N THR A 177 28.13 1.26 -32.17
CA THR A 177 28.17 2.33 -31.15
C THR A 177 26.83 3.03 -31.03
N SER A 178 26.17 3.32 -32.16
CA SER A 178 24.83 3.95 -32.16
C SER A 178 23.77 3.07 -31.51
N ASN A 179 23.84 1.75 -31.72
CA ASN A 179 22.93 0.80 -31.08
C ASN A 179 23.19 0.71 -29.57
N GLU A 180 24.45 0.67 -29.14
CA GLU A 180 24.85 0.68 -27.72
C GLU A 180 24.31 1.94 -27.03
N LEU A 181 24.57 3.12 -27.59
CA LEU A 181 24.03 4.39 -27.06
C LEU A 181 22.50 4.39 -27.02
N ARG A 182 21.83 3.81 -28.01
CA ARG A 182 20.36 3.70 -28.01
C ARG A 182 19.87 2.81 -26.86
N THR A 183 20.57 1.72 -26.56
CA THR A 183 20.24 0.86 -25.42
C THR A 183 20.44 1.59 -24.10
N GLU A 184 21.55 2.31 -23.92
CA GLU A 184 21.82 3.13 -22.74
C GLU A 184 20.76 4.22 -22.55
N ILE A 185 20.37 4.93 -23.62
CA ILE A 185 19.30 5.93 -23.57
C ILE A 185 17.99 5.30 -23.09
N SER A 186 17.62 4.11 -23.59
CA SER A 186 16.40 3.44 -23.16
C SER A 186 16.45 3.02 -21.69
N ALA A 187 17.62 2.58 -21.20
CA ALA A 187 17.82 2.21 -19.81
C ALA A 187 17.67 3.43 -18.89
N LEU A 188 18.32 4.55 -19.24
CA LEU A 188 18.19 5.82 -18.52
C LEU A 188 16.75 6.35 -18.53
N GLN A 189 16.03 6.22 -19.65
CA GLN A 189 14.62 6.61 -19.72
C GLN A 189 13.75 5.75 -18.78
N GLN A 190 14.03 4.45 -18.68
CA GLN A 190 13.34 3.57 -17.76
C GLN A 190 13.64 3.90 -16.30
N GLU A 191 14.91 4.18 -15.97
CA GLU A 191 15.30 4.62 -14.62
C GLU A 191 14.64 5.95 -14.24
N LEU A 192 14.60 6.91 -15.16
CA LEU A 192 13.91 8.18 -14.97
C LEU A 192 12.42 7.97 -14.69
N LYS A 193 11.77 7.08 -15.45
CA LYS A 193 10.37 6.72 -15.22
C LYS A 193 10.17 6.11 -13.83
N ASN A 194 10.98 5.13 -13.45
CA ASN A 194 10.89 4.47 -12.14
C ASN A 194 11.09 5.47 -11.01
N THR A 195 12.05 6.39 -11.16
CA THR A 195 12.32 7.44 -10.17
C THR A 195 11.15 8.40 -10.05
N LYS A 196 10.51 8.77 -11.16
CA LYS A 196 9.31 9.62 -11.17
C LYS A 196 8.12 8.93 -10.50
N ASP A 197 7.92 7.64 -10.77
CA ASP A 197 6.85 6.84 -10.15
C ASP A 197 7.10 6.73 -8.64
N TYR A 198 8.34 6.53 -8.21
CA TYR A 198 8.73 6.53 -6.80
C TYR A 198 8.49 7.89 -6.14
N LEU A 199 8.91 8.99 -6.77
CA LEU A 199 8.67 10.34 -6.26
C LEU A 199 7.18 10.59 -6.04
N HIS A 200 6.33 10.19 -6.99
CA HIS A 200 4.88 10.35 -6.85
C HIS A 200 4.32 9.54 -5.66
N SER A 201 4.84 8.34 -5.42
CA SER A 201 4.46 7.55 -4.24
C SER A 201 4.85 8.24 -2.92
N VAL A 202 6.04 8.83 -2.86
CA VAL A 202 6.52 9.58 -1.69
C VAL A 202 5.71 10.86 -1.48
N GLU A 203 5.34 11.56 -2.54
CA GLU A 203 4.46 12.74 -2.47
C GLU A 203 3.07 12.38 -1.92
N TYR A 204 2.52 11.24 -2.33
CA TYR A 204 1.26 10.73 -1.79
C TYR A 204 1.37 10.42 -0.29
N GLU A 205 2.40 9.68 0.13
CA GLU A 205 2.63 9.38 1.55
C GLU A 205 2.80 10.65 2.39
N LYS A 206 3.52 11.65 1.86
CA LYS A 206 3.66 12.96 2.49
C LYS A 206 2.30 13.63 2.72
N LEU A 207 1.41 13.62 1.73
CA LEU A 207 0.06 14.19 1.87
C LEU A 207 -0.78 13.47 2.92
N VAL A 208 -0.70 12.13 2.98
CA VAL A 208 -1.37 11.34 4.03
C VAL A 208 -0.87 11.75 5.42
N LYS A 209 0.44 11.94 5.58
CA LYS A 209 1.01 12.38 6.86
C LYS A 209 0.65 13.81 7.24
N ILE A 210 0.53 14.71 6.27
CA ILE A 210 0.01 16.07 6.52
C ILE A 210 -1.43 16.00 7.07
N HIS A 211 -2.28 15.18 6.45
CA HIS A 211 -3.66 15.03 6.93
C HIS A 211 -3.74 14.42 8.34
N GLU A 212 -2.88 13.45 8.64
CA GLU A 212 -2.77 12.87 9.99
C GLU A 212 -2.36 13.93 11.03
N ILE A 213 -1.39 14.79 10.69
CA ILE A 213 -0.97 15.92 11.53
C ILE A 213 -2.12 16.90 11.77
N GLU A 214 -2.86 17.28 10.72
CA GLU A 214 -4.01 18.19 10.84
C GLU A 214 -5.11 17.62 11.74
N SER A 215 -5.39 16.31 11.63
CA SER A 215 -6.34 15.61 12.49
C SER A 215 -5.92 15.62 13.96
N LEU A 216 -4.64 15.31 14.23
CA LEU A 216 -4.09 15.34 15.59
C LEU A 216 -4.09 16.76 16.17
N GLN A 217 -3.79 17.77 15.35
CA GLN A 217 -3.83 19.17 15.78
C GLN A 217 -5.24 19.59 16.22
N LEU A 218 -6.26 19.19 15.45
CA LEU A 218 -7.66 19.43 15.81
C LEU A 218 -8.02 18.77 17.16
N GLN A 219 -7.59 17.52 17.38
CA GLN A 219 -7.82 16.83 18.65
C GLN A 219 -7.13 17.54 19.83
N ILE A 220 -5.90 18.00 19.63
CA ILE A 220 -5.17 18.78 20.65
C ILE A 220 -5.92 20.06 21.01
N ASP A 221 -6.47 20.77 20.02
CA ASP A 221 -7.18 22.03 20.27
C ASP A 221 -8.53 21.82 20.97
N ILE A 222 -9.23 20.71 20.69
CA ILE A 222 -10.40 20.27 21.46
C ILE A 222 -10.00 20.00 22.92
N LEU A 223 -8.95 19.22 23.14
CA LEU A 223 -8.47 18.88 24.49
C LEU A 223 -8.03 20.12 25.28
N LYS A 224 -7.37 21.08 24.64
CA LYS A 224 -7.02 22.37 25.27
C LYS A 224 -8.27 23.14 25.71
N THR A 225 -9.30 23.15 24.87
CA THR A 225 -10.57 23.82 25.18
C THR A 225 -11.25 23.17 26.38
N ASP A 226 -11.30 21.85 26.42
CA ASP A 226 -11.90 21.12 27.53
C ASP A 226 -11.08 21.22 28.82
N LEU A 227 -9.75 21.25 28.72
CA LEU A 227 -8.86 21.53 29.84
C LEU A 227 -9.16 22.93 30.43
N ALA A 228 -9.32 23.95 29.59
CA ALA A 228 -9.65 25.31 30.04
C ALA A 228 -11.02 25.36 30.77
N LYS A 229 -12.02 24.62 30.26
CA LYS A 229 -13.32 24.49 30.95
C LYS A 229 -13.18 23.80 32.30
N ALA A 230 -12.43 22.71 32.37
CA ALA A 230 -12.19 21.98 33.61
C ALA A 230 -11.43 22.83 34.64
N GLN A 231 -10.44 23.62 34.20
CA GLN A 231 -9.72 24.57 35.05
C GLN A 231 -10.66 25.65 35.60
N ASN A 232 -11.54 26.23 34.76
CA ASN A 232 -12.52 27.22 35.21
C ASN A 232 -13.49 26.64 36.25
N ALA A 233 -13.99 25.42 36.01
CA ALA A 233 -14.85 24.71 36.95
C ALA A 233 -14.13 24.45 38.28
N THR A 234 -12.88 24.00 38.22
CA THR A 234 -12.04 23.77 39.40
C THR A 234 -11.83 25.07 40.18
N GLN A 235 -11.53 26.17 39.50
CA GLN A 235 -11.34 27.48 40.15
C GLN A 235 -12.60 27.96 40.86
N LYS A 236 -13.79 27.71 40.29
CA LYS A 236 -15.07 28.02 40.96
C LYS A 236 -15.26 27.19 42.23
N VAL A 237 -14.95 25.90 42.18
CA VAL A 237 -15.03 25.01 43.35
C VAL A 237 -14.06 25.46 44.44
N VAL A 238 -12.81 25.76 44.07
CA VAL A 238 -11.80 26.27 45.00
C VAL A 238 -12.27 27.55 45.68
N CYS A 239 -12.81 28.51 44.90
CA CYS A 239 -13.34 29.77 45.43
C CYS A 239 -14.50 29.53 46.44
N ALA A 240 -15.42 28.63 46.10
CA ALA A 240 -16.53 28.26 46.98
C ALA A 240 -16.04 27.59 48.28
N LEU A 241 -15.04 26.72 48.19
CA LEU A 241 -14.43 26.07 49.36
C LEU A 241 -13.72 27.08 50.26
N THR A 242 -12.95 28.02 49.71
CA THR A 242 -12.31 29.08 50.49
C THR A 242 -13.34 29.95 51.21
N GLN A 243 -14.45 30.32 50.54
CA GLN A 243 -15.52 31.09 51.16
C GLN A 243 -16.21 30.31 52.30
N GLN A 244 -16.40 29.00 52.12
CA GLN A 244 -16.96 28.14 53.16
C GLN A 244 -16.01 28.01 54.36
N GLU A 245 -14.70 27.94 54.14
CA GLU A 245 -13.69 27.88 55.19
C GLU A 245 -13.68 29.17 56.02
N GLU A 246 -13.74 30.34 55.37
CA GLU A 246 -13.87 31.64 56.05
C GLU A 246 -15.15 31.72 56.90
N GLN A 247 -16.29 31.26 56.37
CA GLN A 247 -17.54 31.21 57.14
C GLN A 247 -17.44 30.29 58.36
N ASN A 248 -16.85 29.10 58.19
CA ASN A 248 -16.65 28.17 59.30
C ASN A 248 -15.77 28.80 60.38
N GLN A 249 -14.70 29.48 60.00
CA GLN A 249 -13.82 30.17 60.94
C GLN A 249 -14.54 31.29 61.69
N PHE A 250 -15.41 32.05 61.00
CA PHE A 250 -16.24 33.07 61.63
C PHE A 250 -17.22 32.49 62.68
N PHE A 251 -17.90 31.39 62.35
CA PHE A 251 -18.80 30.72 63.31
C PHE A 251 -18.05 30.18 64.53
N GLN A 252 -16.85 29.61 64.33
CA GLN A 252 -16.02 29.14 65.44
C GLN A 252 -15.66 30.28 66.40
N ASN A 253 -15.29 31.44 65.86
CA ASN A 253 -14.99 32.62 66.67
C ASN A 253 -16.22 33.11 67.47
N GLN A 254 -17.42 33.13 66.85
CA GLN A 254 -18.65 33.51 67.57
C GLN A 254 -19.02 32.53 68.70
N LEU A 255 -18.87 31.23 68.46
CA LEU A 255 -19.08 30.20 69.48
C LEU A 255 -18.14 30.43 70.66
N GLN A 256 -16.88 30.74 70.40
CA GLN A 256 -15.91 31.04 71.45
C GLN A 256 -16.32 32.26 72.28
N THR A 257 -16.81 33.35 71.65
CA THR A 257 -17.24 34.55 72.39
C THR A 257 -18.48 34.30 73.26
N LEU A 258 -19.49 33.59 72.75
CA LEU A 258 -20.73 33.32 73.50
C LEU A 258 -20.50 32.44 74.75
N THR A 259 -19.47 31.60 74.74
CA THR A 259 -19.14 30.75 75.90
C THR A 259 -18.51 31.49 77.07
N VAL A 260 -18.00 32.71 76.87
CA VAL A 260 -17.27 33.46 77.92
C VAL A 260 -18.19 34.39 78.71
N ASP A 261 -19.27 34.91 78.10
CA ASP A 261 -20.13 35.95 78.70
C ASP A 261 -21.37 35.42 79.47
N ALA A 262 -21.59 34.10 79.54
CA ALA A 262 -22.84 33.51 80.02
C ALA A 262 -22.81 32.91 81.44
N LEU A 263 -21.69 33.01 82.18
CA LEU A 263 -21.61 32.48 83.54
C LEU A 263 -21.87 33.61 84.56
N PRO A 264 -22.76 33.43 85.55
CA PRO A 264 -23.03 34.43 86.60
C PRO A 264 -21.86 34.59 87.60
N PHE A 265 -20.74 33.91 87.33
CA PHE A 265 -19.52 33.93 88.10
C PHE A 265 -18.32 33.71 87.14
N PRO A 266 -17.12 34.19 87.49
CA PRO A 266 -15.93 34.00 86.67
C PRO A 266 -15.64 32.51 86.43
N LYS A 267 -15.28 32.15 85.20
CA LYS A 267 -14.97 30.75 84.84
C LYS A 267 -13.79 30.20 85.65
N GLU A 268 -12.93 31.07 86.16
CA GLU A 268 -11.76 30.76 86.99
C GLU A 268 -12.18 29.96 88.24
N LEU A 269 -13.35 30.26 88.82
CA LEU A 269 -13.88 29.53 89.99
C LEU A 269 -14.15 28.05 89.69
N LEU A 270 -14.45 27.69 88.44
CA LEU A 270 -14.62 26.29 88.03
C LEU A 270 -13.31 25.53 88.13
N TYR A 271 -12.21 26.15 87.69
CA TYR A 271 -10.88 25.55 87.73
C TYR A 271 -10.36 25.46 89.18
N GLU A 272 -10.57 26.50 89.99
CA GLU A 272 -10.17 26.54 91.40
C GLU A 272 -10.88 25.49 92.25
N ALA A 273 -12.19 25.30 92.04
CA ALA A 273 -12.95 24.25 92.72
C ALA A 273 -12.63 22.83 92.21
N GLY A 274 -11.86 22.69 91.12
CA GLY A 274 -11.58 21.40 90.51
C GLY A 274 -12.79 20.78 89.81
N VAL A 275 -13.70 21.60 89.27
CA VAL A 275 -14.87 21.14 88.54
C VAL A 275 -14.42 20.37 87.28
N PRO A 276 -14.91 19.13 87.06
CA PRO A 276 -14.54 18.36 85.86
C PRO A 276 -14.91 19.08 84.56
N SER A 277 -14.05 18.95 83.55
CA SER A 277 -14.30 19.54 82.23
C SER A 277 -15.64 19.05 81.64
N GLY A 278 -16.44 19.98 81.14
CA GLY A 278 -17.75 19.70 80.55
C GLY A 278 -18.92 19.65 81.54
N VAL A 279 -18.68 19.90 82.83
CA VAL A 279 -19.76 20.12 83.82
C VAL A 279 -20.26 21.55 83.75
N THR A 280 -21.56 21.72 83.63
CA THR A 280 -22.26 23.02 83.63
C THR A 280 -23.16 23.13 84.86
N PHE A 281 -23.64 24.32 85.22
CA PHE A 281 -24.53 24.50 86.36
C PHE A 281 -25.86 25.13 85.94
N ASP A 282 -26.95 24.74 86.60
CA ASP A 282 -28.22 25.44 86.49
C ASP A 282 -28.28 26.69 87.38
N SER A 283 -29.43 27.39 87.37
CA SER A 283 -29.66 28.58 88.18
C SER A 283 -29.66 28.34 89.69
N ASN A 284 -29.71 27.09 90.15
CA ASN A 284 -29.61 26.70 91.56
C ASN A 284 -28.21 26.16 91.90
N TYR A 285 -27.23 26.37 91.01
CA TYR A 285 -25.87 25.86 91.15
C TYR A 285 -25.83 24.32 91.27
N LEU A 286 -26.72 23.61 90.56
CA LEU A 286 -26.71 22.16 90.46
C LEU A 286 -25.99 21.70 89.18
N PRO A 287 -25.10 20.70 89.26
CA PRO A 287 -24.27 20.32 88.12
C PRO A 287 -24.98 19.42 87.12
N HIS A 288 -24.79 19.73 85.85
CA HIS A 288 -25.28 19.02 84.67
C HIS A 288 -24.11 18.56 83.79
N TYR A 289 -24.26 17.39 83.18
CA TYR A 289 -23.26 16.69 82.38
C TYR A 289 -23.75 16.51 80.94
N TYR A 290 -24.08 17.61 80.23
CA TYR A 290 -24.65 17.53 78.88
C TYR A 290 -23.74 16.84 77.85
N VAL A 291 -22.42 16.89 78.05
CA VAL A 291 -21.43 16.15 77.24
C VAL A 291 -21.55 14.63 77.42
N GLN A 292 -22.13 14.17 78.54
CA GLN A 292 -22.36 12.74 78.85
C GLN A 292 -23.84 12.47 79.15
N PRO A 293 -24.71 12.32 78.11
CA PRO A 293 -26.17 12.19 78.29
C PRO A 293 -26.60 11.02 79.19
N THR A 294 -25.81 9.95 79.22
CA THR A 294 -26.03 8.80 80.10
C THR A 294 -25.85 9.17 81.58
N VAL A 295 -24.88 10.03 81.92
CA VAL A 295 -24.66 10.54 83.27
C VAL A 295 -25.74 11.56 83.62
N GLU A 296 -26.05 12.48 82.71
CA GLU A 296 -27.08 13.51 82.88
C GLU A 296 -28.45 12.92 83.25
N LYS A 297 -28.88 11.86 82.56
CA LYS A 297 -30.14 11.15 82.88
C LYS A 297 -30.21 10.68 84.34
N HIS A 298 -29.07 10.40 84.96
CA HIS A 298 -29.00 9.94 86.34
C HIS A 298 -28.95 11.05 87.38
N MET A 299 -28.84 12.32 86.95
CA MET A 299 -28.88 13.48 87.85
C MET A 299 -30.30 13.76 88.36
N ARG A 300 -31.34 13.26 87.68
CA ARG A 300 -32.72 13.32 88.17
C ARG A 300 -33.09 12.05 88.92
N VAL A 301 -33.50 12.19 90.17
CA VAL A 301 -34.07 11.12 91.02
C VAL A 301 -35.43 11.56 91.55
N TYR A 302 -36.13 10.68 92.26
CA TYR A 302 -37.50 10.88 92.72
C TYR A 302 -37.63 10.62 94.22
N ILE A 303 -38.49 11.36 94.90
CA ILE A 303 -38.85 11.12 96.31
C ILE A 303 -40.32 10.72 96.42
N SER A 304 -40.62 9.81 97.33
CA SER A 304 -41.99 9.40 97.67
C SER A 304 -42.66 10.39 98.62
N ARG A 305 -44.00 10.34 98.71
CA ARG A 305 -44.79 11.21 99.62
C ARG A 305 -44.31 11.16 101.07
N ASN A 306 -43.82 10.00 101.51
CA ASN A 306 -43.35 9.78 102.87
C ASN A 306 -41.94 10.34 103.14
N GLY A 307 -41.20 10.76 102.10
CA GLY A 307 -39.97 11.55 102.23
C GLY A 307 -38.77 10.90 102.93
N LYS A 308 -38.74 9.56 103.09
CA LYS A 308 -37.66 8.88 103.84
C LYS A 308 -36.46 8.45 102.99
N CYS A 309 -36.67 8.20 101.70
CA CYS A 309 -35.61 7.75 100.79
C CYS A 309 -35.81 8.32 99.38
N TYR A 310 -34.73 8.38 98.60
CA TYR A 310 -34.78 8.76 97.19
C TYR A 310 -34.67 7.52 96.28
N HIS A 311 -35.23 7.65 95.09
CA HIS A 311 -35.49 6.57 94.14
C HIS A 311 -34.96 6.96 92.78
N ARG A 312 -34.31 6.03 92.05
CA ARG A 312 -33.88 6.28 90.67
C ARG A 312 -35.00 6.04 89.65
N GLN A 313 -35.95 5.15 89.97
CA GLN A 313 -37.06 4.78 89.09
C GLN A 313 -38.33 5.56 89.46
N PHE A 314 -38.93 6.24 88.48
CA PHE A 314 -40.24 6.88 88.63
C PHE A 314 -41.31 5.85 89.00
N GLY A 315 -42.14 6.16 90.00
CA GLY A 315 -43.22 5.31 90.48
C GLY A 315 -42.81 4.22 91.48
N CYS A 316 -41.52 3.99 91.72
CA CYS A 316 -41.07 3.03 92.74
C CYS A 316 -41.50 3.51 94.13
N SER A 317 -42.33 2.72 94.83
CA SER A 317 -42.88 3.11 96.15
C SER A 317 -43.56 4.48 96.13
N GLU A 318 -44.29 4.79 95.06
CA GLU A 318 -44.98 6.07 94.84
C GLU A 318 -44.03 7.29 94.73
N ALA A 319 -42.75 7.06 94.40
CA ALA A 319 -41.80 8.13 94.15
C ALA A 319 -42.04 8.80 92.80
N THR A 320 -42.74 9.95 92.82
CA THR A 320 -43.11 10.70 91.62
C THR A 320 -42.56 12.12 91.60
N LYS A 321 -42.14 12.68 92.75
CA LYS A 321 -41.62 14.04 92.83
C LYS A 321 -40.15 14.08 92.39
N PRO A 322 -39.80 14.71 91.26
CA PRO A 322 -38.42 14.77 90.80
C PRO A 322 -37.58 15.72 91.66
N ILE A 323 -36.32 15.37 91.85
CA ILE A 323 -35.30 16.15 92.57
C ILE A 323 -33.91 15.82 92.01
N HIS A 324 -32.98 16.75 92.13
CA HIS A 324 -31.60 16.53 91.70
C HIS A 324 -30.86 15.57 92.64
N LEU A 325 -30.04 14.68 92.10
CA LEU A 325 -29.30 13.64 92.83
C LEU A 325 -28.41 14.26 93.92
N PHE A 326 -27.75 15.38 93.63
CA PHE A 326 -26.87 16.05 94.58
C PHE A 326 -27.63 16.54 95.81
N ILE A 327 -28.87 17.02 95.64
CA ILE A 327 -29.73 17.40 96.77
C ILE A 327 -30.24 16.15 97.49
N ALA A 328 -30.66 15.13 96.74
CA ALA A 328 -31.26 13.93 97.29
C ALA A 328 -30.28 13.12 98.14
N ALA A 329 -29.06 12.92 97.65
CA ALA A 329 -28.02 12.13 98.31
C ALA A 329 -27.54 12.75 99.63
N GLN A 330 -27.73 14.06 99.82
CA GLN A 330 -27.40 14.74 101.08
C GLN A 330 -28.50 14.62 102.14
N LYS A 331 -29.77 14.47 101.72
CA LYS A 331 -30.94 14.59 102.61
C LYS A 331 -31.68 13.28 102.86
N TYR A 332 -31.57 12.31 101.95
CA TYR A 332 -32.38 11.09 101.98
C TYR A 332 -31.52 9.84 101.78
N ALA A 333 -31.93 8.73 102.39
CA ALA A 333 -31.31 7.43 102.16
C ALA A 333 -31.64 6.91 100.74
N PRO A 334 -30.78 6.11 100.09
CA PRO A 334 -31.09 5.50 98.80
C PRO A 334 -32.08 4.34 98.94
N CYS A 335 -33.06 4.24 98.04
CA CYS A 335 -34.00 3.12 98.01
C CYS A 335 -33.29 1.79 97.68
N GLU A 336 -33.40 0.81 98.57
CA GLU A 336 -32.75 -0.49 98.38
C GLU A 336 -33.32 -1.31 97.22
N ARG A 337 -34.57 -1.04 96.82
CA ARG A 337 -35.24 -1.80 95.75
C ARG A 337 -34.82 -1.35 94.35
N CYS A 338 -34.75 -0.03 94.12
CA CYS A 338 -34.50 0.51 92.77
C CYS A 338 -33.08 1.04 92.56
N ILE A 339 -32.28 1.16 93.62
CA ILE A 339 -30.88 1.61 93.53
C ILE A 339 -29.95 0.41 93.76
N PRO A 340 -29.13 0.04 92.76
CA PRO A 340 -28.16 -1.05 92.88
C PRO A 340 -27.23 -0.87 94.07
N TYR A 341 -26.84 -1.95 94.75
CA TYR A 341 -26.00 -1.92 95.96
C TYR A 341 -24.75 -1.03 95.82
N LYS A 342 -24.05 -1.11 94.67
CA LYS A 342 -22.86 -0.29 94.39
C LYS A 342 -23.15 1.22 94.36
N ALA A 343 -24.35 1.62 93.90
CA ALA A 343 -24.76 3.03 93.80
C ALA A 343 -25.36 3.59 95.11
N ARG A 344 -25.71 2.74 96.08
CA ARG A 344 -26.24 3.19 97.39
C ARG A 344 -25.21 3.93 98.23
N LYS A 345 -23.92 3.72 97.97
CA LYS A 345 -22.81 4.42 98.67
C LYS A 345 -22.37 5.70 97.95
N TYR A 346 -23.19 6.22 97.04
CA TYR A 346 -22.88 7.46 96.34
C TYR A 346 -22.66 8.60 97.33
N LYS A 347 -21.55 9.32 97.15
CA LYS A 347 -21.24 10.55 97.87
C LYS A 347 -21.18 11.68 96.87
N VAL A 348 -21.71 12.84 97.25
CA VAL A 348 -21.55 14.06 96.46
C VAL A 348 -20.05 14.39 96.39
N PRO A 349 -19.47 14.60 95.20
CA PRO A 349 -18.05 14.90 95.05
C PRO A 349 -17.60 16.15 95.79
N ASP A 350 -16.38 16.14 96.34
CA ASP A 350 -15.84 17.24 97.15
C ASP A 350 -15.73 18.56 96.37
N TRP A 351 -15.41 18.51 95.08
CA TRP A 351 -15.33 19.68 94.20
C TRP A 351 -16.63 20.48 94.19
N TYR A 352 -17.78 19.84 94.40
CA TYR A 352 -19.08 20.51 94.39
C TYR A 352 -19.24 21.44 95.60
N PHE A 353 -18.78 20.99 96.77
CA PHE A 353 -18.82 21.82 97.98
C PHE A 353 -17.82 22.96 97.91
N GLU A 354 -16.64 22.73 97.34
CA GLU A 354 -15.67 23.80 97.13
C GLU A 354 -16.19 24.83 96.13
N PHE A 355 -16.84 24.39 95.04
CA PHE A 355 -17.50 25.28 94.09
C PHE A 355 -18.57 26.16 94.76
N LEU A 356 -19.48 25.58 95.54
CA LEU A 356 -20.52 26.36 96.25
C LEU A 356 -19.91 27.38 97.22
N LYS A 357 -18.81 27.02 97.90
CA LYS A 357 -18.09 27.92 98.81
C LYS A 357 -17.47 29.09 98.07
N LEU A 358 -16.81 28.84 96.93
CA LEU A 358 -16.22 29.90 96.10
C LEU A 358 -17.29 30.83 95.52
N VAL A 359 -18.42 30.28 95.04
CA VAL A 359 -19.54 31.07 94.50
C VAL A 359 -20.21 31.92 95.59
N ASP A 360 -20.39 31.37 96.80
CA ASP A 360 -20.95 32.12 97.94
C ASP A 360 -20.02 33.26 98.37
N GLN A 361 -18.70 33.01 98.43
CA GLN A 361 -17.70 34.03 98.73
C GLN A 361 -17.74 35.14 97.67
N TYR A 362 -17.70 34.78 96.39
CA TYR A 362 -17.79 35.73 95.28
C TYR A 362 -19.06 36.57 95.34
N SER A 363 -20.21 35.94 95.57
CA SER A 363 -21.51 36.63 95.66
C SER A 363 -21.53 37.65 96.80
N LYS A 364 -20.95 37.33 97.95
CA LYS A 364 -20.83 38.24 99.10
C LYS A 364 -19.90 39.41 98.81
N GLU A 365 -18.78 39.16 98.13
CA GLU A 365 -17.85 40.21 97.71
C GLU A 365 -18.52 41.19 96.73
N VAL A 366 -19.26 40.68 95.74
CA VAL A 366 -20.04 41.50 94.79
C VAL A 366 -21.10 42.34 95.53
N GLN A 367 -21.88 41.74 96.43
CA GLN A 367 -22.90 42.47 97.21
C GLN A 367 -22.28 43.55 98.12
N GLN A 368 -21.11 43.29 98.71
CA GLN A 368 -20.40 44.28 99.53
C GLN A 368 -19.90 45.46 98.68
N LEU A 369 -19.43 45.19 97.45
CA LEU A 369 -19.02 46.23 96.50
C LEU A 369 -20.21 47.06 96.03
N GLU A 370 -21.35 46.42 95.74
CA GLU A 370 -22.60 47.09 95.35
C GLU A 370 -23.19 47.92 96.48
N SER A 371 -23.06 47.51 97.74
CA SER A 371 -23.54 48.28 98.90
C SER A 371 -22.67 49.49 99.28
N LYS A 372 -21.46 49.59 98.71
CA LYS A 372 -20.50 50.69 98.94
C LYS A 372 -20.53 51.76 97.85
N ASN A 373 -21.21 51.48 96.74
CA ASN A 373 -21.55 52.43 95.68
C ASN A 373 -23.01 52.87 95.83
#